data_AF-A0A644T4V4-F1
#
_entry.id   AF-A0A644T4V4-F1
#
_cell.length_a   1.000
_cell.length_b   1.000
_cell.length_c   1.000
_cell.angle_alpha   90.00
_cell.angle_beta   90.00
_cell.angle_gamma   90.00
#
_symmetry.space_group_name_H-M   'P 1'
#
loop_
_entity.id
_entity.type
_entity.pdbx_description
1 polymer ?
#
loop_
_entity_poly.entity_id
_entity_poly.type
_entity_poly.pdbx_seq_one_letter_code
_entity_poly.pdbx_strand_id
1 'polypeptide(L)'
;MKKNNKTLKDILDVILYDNPTTQDEIAQKLGVSRRYVTRLLKPLIDENIVKRAYILDLKKYEDFADFGGEDVSSKDHSATFLIKGMLQNMSEHVLKQMKTAFNALIENDKEKAELAMEMDYTTNNMFEKIRSSVETVVSIDPSTQFSKTLIFNEIAYDLERIGDYSDHFSKFTINENTEEVNEVILDLLKSMYKSINKMIKNSMDALLNEELSLKGDIMALEEKIHSLQKKALNCIAIEMAETSFEDKTESTYYIYLSRLVKSFERIGDICVEILDAATEFHKNIPRPTVPRSFRK
;
A
#
# COMPACT_ATOMS: atom_id res chain seq x y z
N MET A 1 -6.56 -40.54 -4.97
CA MET A 1 -6.18 -39.12 -4.82
C MET A 1 -7.32 -38.27 -5.38
N LYS A 2 -8.11 -37.62 -4.53
CA LYS A 2 -9.24 -36.78 -4.95
C LYS A 2 -8.67 -35.54 -5.66
N LYS A 3 -8.91 -35.39 -6.96
CA LYS A 3 -8.76 -34.10 -7.65
C LYS A 3 -9.82 -33.17 -7.06
N ASN A 4 -9.42 -32.25 -6.19
CA ASN A 4 -10.28 -31.13 -5.82
C ASN A 4 -10.59 -30.38 -7.12
N ASN A 5 -11.82 -30.48 -7.61
CA ASN A 5 -12.29 -29.72 -8.76
C ASN A 5 -12.29 -28.25 -8.34
N LYS A 6 -11.20 -27.54 -8.61
CA LYS A 6 -11.14 -26.10 -8.42
C LYS A 6 -12.12 -25.44 -9.39
N THR A 7 -13.02 -24.66 -8.81
CA THR A 7 -14.20 -24.07 -9.41
C THR A 7 -13.88 -22.71 -10.03
N LEU A 8 -14.82 -22.18 -10.80
CA LEU A 8 -14.73 -20.82 -11.33
C LEU A 8 -14.61 -19.77 -10.21
N LYS A 9 -15.26 -20.03 -9.06
CA LYS A 9 -15.15 -19.23 -7.84
C LYS A 9 -13.71 -19.13 -7.35
N ASP A 10 -12.98 -20.25 -7.31
CA ASP A 10 -11.57 -20.25 -6.88
C ASP A 10 -10.67 -19.40 -7.81
N ILE A 11 -10.98 -19.33 -9.10
CA ILE A 11 -10.27 -18.45 -10.04
C ILE A 11 -10.61 -16.98 -9.79
N LEU A 12 -11.87 -16.68 -9.54
CA LEU A 12 -12.35 -15.33 -9.27
C LEU A 12 -11.79 -14.81 -7.93
N ASP A 13 -11.77 -15.64 -6.89
CA ASP A 13 -11.15 -15.33 -5.60
C ASP A 13 -9.64 -15.04 -5.77
N VAL A 14 -8.94 -15.84 -6.57
CA VAL A 14 -7.53 -15.56 -6.88
C VAL A 14 -7.36 -14.25 -7.66
N ILE A 15 -8.27 -13.93 -8.58
CA ILE A 15 -8.20 -12.65 -9.30
C ILE A 15 -8.42 -11.47 -8.34
N LEU A 16 -9.38 -11.62 -7.44
CA LEU A 16 -9.83 -10.59 -6.50
C LEU A 16 -8.83 -10.33 -5.37
N TYR A 17 -8.35 -11.38 -4.70
CA TYR A 17 -7.51 -11.25 -3.51
C TYR A 17 -6.02 -11.31 -3.83
N ASP A 18 -5.65 -12.14 -4.81
CA ASP A 18 -4.28 -12.52 -5.07
C ASP A 18 -3.61 -11.70 -6.19
N ASN A 19 -4.37 -10.78 -6.80
CA ASN A 19 -3.94 -9.78 -7.78
C ASN A 19 -2.98 -10.28 -8.89
N PRO A 20 -3.30 -11.37 -9.60
CA PRO A 20 -2.44 -11.92 -10.63
C PRO A 20 -2.25 -10.95 -11.79
N THR A 21 -1.05 -10.97 -12.36
CA THR A 21 -0.66 -10.24 -13.58
C THR A 21 -0.80 -11.13 -14.82
N THR A 22 -0.80 -12.46 -14.67
CA THR A 22 -0.88 -13.43 -15.78
C THR A 22 -1.79 -14.64 -15.47
N GLN A 23 -2.26 -15.34 -16.51
CA GLN A 23 -2.98 -16.63 -16.33
C GLN A 23 -2.09 -17.72 -15.75
N ASP A 24 -0.77 -17.60 -15.93
CA ASP A 24 0.20 -18.57 -15.44
C ASP A 24 0.35 -18.48 -13.91
N GLU A 25 0.30 -17.27 -13.35
CA GLU A 25 0.24 -17.07 -11.88
C GLU A 25 -1.04 -17.65 -11.28
N ILE A 26 -2.19 -17.43 -11.93
CA ILE A 26 -3.48 -18.01 -11.50
C ILE A 26 -3.40 -19.55 -11.51
N ALA A 27 -2.85 -20.11 -12.60
CA ALA A 27 -2.68 -21.54 -12.77
C ALA A 27 -1.76 -22.14 -11.69
N GLN A 28 -0.65 -21.45 -11.37
CA GLN A 28 0.30 -21.89 -10.36
C GLN A 28 -0.30 -21.84 -8.95
N LYS A 29 -0.95 -20.73 -8.56
CA LYS A 29 -1.63 -20.60 -7.25
C LYS A 29 -2.72 -21.64 -7.07
N LEU A 30 -3.45 -21.95 -8.15
CA LEU A 30 -4.50 -22.96 -8.12
C LEU A 30 -4.02 -24.38 -8.39
N GLY A 31 -2.76 -24.62 -8.76
CA GLY A 31 -2.27 -25.96 -9.10
C GLY A 31 -3.07 -26.60 -10.26
N VAL A 32 -3.55 -25.79 -11.20
CA VAL A 32 -4.31 -26.22 -12.39
C VAL A 32 -3.54 -25.84 -13.65
N SER A 33 -3.86 -26.44 -14.80
CA SER A 33 -3.21 -26.07 -16.06
C SER A 33 -3.65 -24.68 -16.53
N ARG A 34 -2.75 -23.88 -17.13
CA ARG A 34 -3.08 -22.61 -17.80
C ARG A 34 -4.28 -22.73 -18.74
N ARG A 35 -4.32 -23.80 -19.55
CA ARG A 35 -5.43 -24.07 -20.50
C ARG A 35 -6.79 -24.21 -19.80
N TYR A 36 -6.81 -24.72 -18.57
CA TYR A 36 -8.03 -24.82 -17.75
C TYR A 36 -8.48 -23.44 -17.25
N VAL A 37 -7.53 -22.59 -16.81
CA VAL A 37 -7.79 -21.19 -16.45
C VAL A 37 -8.32 -20.41 -17.65
N THR A 38 -7.68 -20.52 -18.82
CA THR A 38 -8.14 -19.86 -20.05
C THR A 38 -9.56 -20.28 -20.41
N ARG A 39 -9.90 -21.57 -20.28
CA ARG A 39 -11.23 -22.08 -20.59
C ARG A 39 -12.31 -21.52 -19.67
N LEU A 40 -11.98 -21.33 -18.38
CA LEU A 40 -12.89 -20.79 -17.39
C LEU A 40 -13.02 -19.27 -17.45
N LEU A 41 -11.95 -18.56 -17.81
CA LEU A 41 -11.97 -17.10 -17.98
C LEU A 41 -12.54 -16.65 -19.32
N LYS A 42 -12.47 -17.47 -20.37
CA LYS A 42 -12.93 -17.06 -21.71
C LYS A 42 -14.39 -16.57 -21.74
N PRO A 43 -15.37 -17.28 -21.15
CA PRO A 43 -16.76 -16.79 -21.10
C PRO A 43 -16.87 -15.47 -20.31
N LEU A 44 -16.13 -15.35 -19.21
CA LEU A 44 -16.12 -14.15 -18.38
C LEU A 44 -15.47 -12.94 -19.07
N ILE A 45 -14.47 -13.16 -19.92
CA ILE A 45 -13.84 -12.11 -20.73
C ILE A 45 -14.78 -11.71 -21.87
N ASP A 46 -15.40 -12.68 -22.53
CA ASP A 46 -16.35 -12.46 -23.63
C ASP A 46 -17.60 -11.71 -23.13
N GLU A 47 -18.06 -11.99 -21.91
CA GLU A 47 -19.15 -11.28 -21.24
C GLU A 47 -18.70 -9.99 -20.53
N ASN A 48 -17.42 -9.59 -20.64
CA ASN A 48 -16.86 -8.39 -20.00
C ASN A 48 -17.01 -8.38 -18.45
N ILE A 49 -17.00 -9.56 -17.82
CA ILE A 49 -16.95 -9.77 -16.36
C ILE A 49 -15.50 -9.65 -15.85
N VAL A 50 -14.54 -10.13 -16.65
CA VAL A 50 -13.11 -9.98 -16.37
C VAL A 50 -12.50 -9.17 -17.52
N LYS A 51 -12.09 -7.94 -17.21
CA LYS A 51 -11.45 -7.03 -18.17
C LYS A 51 -9.99 -7.45 -18.41
N ARG A 52 -9.34 -6.79 -19.38
CA ARG A 52 -7.90 -6.94 -19.63
C ARG A 52 -7.12 -6.68 -18.33
N ALA A 53 -6.04 -7.44 -18.11
CA ALA A 53 -5.26 -7.46 -16.86
C ALA A 53 -5.96 -8.04 -15.61
N TYR A 54 -7.01 -8.87 -15.80
CA TYR A 54 -7.73 -9.54 -14.70
C TYR A 54 -8.36 -8.56 -13.71
N ILE A 55 -8.92 -7.47 -14.23
CA ILE A 55 -9.73 -6.55 -13.42
C ILE A 55 -11.17 -7.07 -13.45
N LEU A 56 -11.75 -7.31 -12.28
CA LEU A 56 -13.07 -7.91 -12.11
C LEU A 56 -14.16 -6.83 -12.13
N ASP A 57 -15.17 -7.00 -12.97
CA ASP A 57 -16.41 -6.22 -12.93
C ASP A 57 -17.27 -6.76 -11.78
N LEU A 58 -17.21 -6.07 -10.65
CA LEU A 58 -17.86 -6.45 -9.39
C LEU A 58 -19.37 -6.70 -9.56
N LYS A 59 -20.03 -5.98 -10.48
CA LYS A 59 -21.47 -6.14 -10.74
C LYS A 59 -21.81 -7.52 -11.30
N LYS A 60 -21.07 -7.94 -12.33
CA LYS A 60 -21.34 -9.22 -12.98
C LYS A 60 -20.84 -10.40 -12.16
N TYR A 61 -19.85 -10.18 -11.30
CA TYR A 61 -19.46 -11.14 -10.29
C TYR A 61 -20.56 -11.37 -9.25
N GLU A 62 -21.18 -10.31 -8.75
CA GLU A 62 -22.32 -10.40 -7.83
C GLU A 62 -23.55 -11.02 -8.51
N ASP A 63 -23.88 -10.63 -9.75
CA ASP A 63 -24.94 -11.27 -10.53
C ASP A 63 -24.68 -12.78 -10.72
N PHE A 64 -23.40 -13.20 -10.82
CA PHE A 64 -23.00 -14.60 -10.91
C PHE A 64 -23.00 -15.32 -9.55
N ALA A 65 -22.70 -14.61 -8.46
CA ALA A 65 -22.69 -15.13 -7.10
C ALA A 65 -24.12 -15.34 -6.55
N ASP A 66 -25.07 -14.47 -6.90
CA ASP A 66 -26.50 -14.58 -6.56
C ASP A 66 -27.14 -15.84 -7.16
N PHE A 67 -26.65 -16.35 -8.29
CA PHE A 67 -27.08 -17.65 -8.86
C PHE A 67 -26.68 -18.86 -7.98
N GLY A 68 -25.78 -18.66 -7.00
CA GLY A 68 -25.29 -19.69 -6.06
C GLY A 68 -26.17 -19.93 -4.83
N GLY A 69 -27.22 -19.14 -4.61
CA GLY A 69 -28.24 -19.40 -3.59
C GLY A 69 -27.83 -19.08 -2.15
N GLU A 70 -27.06 -18.02 -1.93
CA GLU A 70 -26.95 -17.39 -0.60
C GLU A 70 -27.63 -16.03 -0.63
N ASP A 71 -28.63 -15.87 0.23
CA ASP A 71 -29.46 -14.67 0.39
C ASP A 71 -28.60 -13.52 0.95
N VAL A 72 -27.88 -12.80 0.09
CA VAL A 72 -27.10 -11.62 0.50
C VAL A 72 -28.04 -10.41 0.56
N SER A 73 -28.82 -10.37 1.64
CA SER A 73 -29.52 -9.18 2.09
C SER A 73 -28.50 -8.10 2.51
N SER A 74 -27.91 -7.40 1.54
CA SER A 74 -27.59 -5.96 1.51
C SER A 74 -26.46 -5.70 0.49
N LYS A 75 -26.85 -5.28 -0.72
CA LYS A 75 -25.91 -4.87 -1.79
C LYS A 75 -24.87 -3.84 -1.31
N ASP A 76 -25.22 -3.03 -0.31
CA ASP A 76 -24.37 -2.00 0.29
C ASP A 76 -23.15 -2.55 1.06
N HIS A 77 -23.25 -3.75 1.67
CA HIS A 77 -22.16 -4.35 2.42
C HIS A 77 -21.16 -5.08 1.52
N SER A 78 -21.60 -5.67 0.41
CA SER A 78 -20.75 -6.51 -0.46
C SER A 78 -19.64 -5.70 -1.13
N ALA A 79 -19.97 -4.64 -1.88
CA ALA A 79 -18.97 -3.86 -2.63
C ALA A 79 -17.96 -3.14 -1.71
N THR A 80 -18.44 -2.54 -0.62
CA THR A 80 -17.58 -1.90 0.39
C THR A 80 -16.66 -2.92 1.07
N PHE A 81 -17.18 -4.09 1.41
CA PHE A 81 -16.39 -5.17 1.99
C PHE A 81 -15.29 -5.65 1.03
N LEU A 82 -15.61 -5.80 -0.26
CA LEU A 82 -14.65 -6.20 -1.29
C LEU A 82 -13.51 -5.18 -1.43
N ILE A 83 -13.82 -3.89 -1.52
CA ILE A 83 -12.79 -2.84 -1.63
C ILE A 83 -11.96 -2.74 -0.34
N LYS A 84 -12.56 -2.90 0.84
CA LYS A 84 -11.81 -2.99 2.11
C LYS A 84 -10.84 -4.18 2.12
N GLY A 85 -11.24 -5.33 1.60
CA GLY A 85 -10.35 -6.48 1.43
C GLY A 85 -9.19 -6.20 0.47
N MET A 86 -9.44 -5.50 -0.64
CA MET A 86 -8.38 -5.08 -1.56
C MET A 86 -7.40 -4.10 -0.88
N LEU A 87 -7.91 -3.13 -0.12
CA LEU A 87 -7.10 -2.17 0.64
C LEU A 87 -6.26 -2.86 1.74
N GLN A 88 -6.83 -3.86 2.41
CA GLN A 88 -6.08 -4.67 3.38
C GLN A 88 -4.91 -5.37 2.70
N ASN A 89 -5.14 -6.05 1.59
CA ASN A 89 -4.09 -6.75 0.83
C ASN A 89 -3.02 -5.78 0.32
N MET A 90 -3.43 -4.59 -0.14
CA MET A 90 -2.49 -3.55 -0.58
C MET A 90 -1.64 -3.04 0.58
N SER A 91 -2.23 -2.78 1.75
CA SER A 91 -1.49 -2.38 2.96
C SER A 91 -0.46 -3.43 3.40
N GLU A 92 -0.86 -4.71 3.41
CA GLU A 92 0.05 -5.81 3.75
C GLU A 92 1.21 -5.92 2.75
N HIS A 93 0.94 -5.72 1.46
CA HIS A 93 1.96 -5.70 0.41
C HIS A 93 2.90 -4.50 0.55
N VAL A 94 2.39 -3.29 0.80
CA VAL A 94 3.20 -2.08 1.03
C VAL A 94 4.09 -2.24 2.27
N LEU A 95 3.58 -2.79 3.36
CA LEU A 95 4.38 -3.11 4.55
C LEU A 95 5.52 -4.10 4.23
N LYS A 96 5.25 -5.09 3.37
CA LYS A 96 6.27 -6.05 2.91
C LYS A 96 7.28 -5.40 1.96
N GLN A 97 6.84 -4.52 1.05
CA GLN A 97 7.71 -3.74 0.15
C GLN A 97 8.66 -2.88 0.99
N MET A 98 8.12 -2.09 1.93
CA MET A 98 8.90 -1.24 2.83
C MET A 98 9.90 -2.04 3.65
N LYS A 99 9.49 -3.20 4.18
CA LYS A 99 10.39 -4.09 4.91
C LYS A 99 11.53 -4.61 4.03
N THR A 100 11.22 -5.00 2.79
CA THR A 100 12.20 -5.53 1.84
C THR A 100 13.20 -4.44 1.46
N ALA A 101 12.71 -3.24 1.12
CA ALA A 101 13.54 -2.07 0.79
C ALA A 101 14.43 -1.63 1.96
N PHE A 102 13.88 -1.61 3.18
CA PHE A 102 14.65 -1.22 4.37
C PHE A 102 15.67 -2.28 4.76
N ASN A 103 15.34 -3.58 4.66
CA ASN A 103 16.31 -4.64 4.91
C ASN A 103 17.44 -4.62 3.87
N ALA A 104 17.14 -4.33 2.60
CA ALA A 104 18.15 -4.16 1.57
C ALA A 104 19.18 -3.10 1.95
N LEU A 105 18.72 -1.95 2.47
CA LEU A 105 19.56 -0.87 2.99
C LEU A 105 20.44 -1.32 4.16
N ILE A 106 19.86 -2.02 5.14
CA ILE A 106 20.58 -2.46 6.36
C ILE A 106 21.62 -3.55 6.05
N GLU A 107 21.33 -4.42 5.09
CA GLU A 107 22.14 -5.60 4.76
C GLU A 107 23.08 -5.36 3.57
N ASN A 108 23.08 -4.15 2.98
CA ASN A 108 23.79 -3.82 1.74
C ASN A 108 23.46 -4.80 0.59
N ASP A 109 22.19 -5.18 0.48
CA ASP A 109 21.73 -6.24 -0.44
C ASP A 109 21.03 -5.64 -1.65
N LYS A 110 21.76 -5.51 -2.76
CA LYS A 110 21.25 -4.93 -4.00
C LYS A 110 20.18 -5.79 -4.67
N GLU A 111 20.25 -7.11 -4.56
CA GLU A 111 19.23 -8.01 -5.12
C GLU A 111 17.89 -7.82 -4.39
N LYS A 112 17.92 -7.65 -3.06
CA LYS A 112 16.72 -7.28 -2.29
C LYS A 112 16.19 -5.89 -2.64
N ALA A 113 17.08 -4.94 -2.92
CA ALA A 113 16.68 -3.60 -3.35
C ALA A 113 15.93 -3.68 -4.70
N GLU A 114 16.47 -4.39 -5.68
CA GLU A 114 15.82 -4.61 -6.98
C GLU A 114 14.47 -5.31 -6.83
N LEU A 115 14.38 -6.35 -5.98
CA LEU A 115 13.12 -7.00 -5.66
C LEU A 115 12.09 -6.02 -5.07
N ALA A 116 12.51 -5.12 -4.18
CA ALA A 116 11.61 -4.11 -3.63
C ALA A 116 11.13 -3.11 -4.68
N MET A 117 11.97 -2.76 -5.67
CA MET A 117 11.55 -1.95 -6.83
C MET A 117 10.52 -2.71 -7.68
N GLU A 118 10.68 -4.03 -7.86
CA GLU A 118 9.71 -4.86 -8.58
C GLU A 118 8.34 -4.92 -7.85
N MET A 119 8.37 -4.95 -6.52
CA MET A 119 7.16 -4.92 -5.68
C MET A 119 6.38 -3.61 -5.86
N ASP A 120 7.05 -2.51 -6.19
CA ASP A 120 6.40 -1.21 -6.41
C ASP A 120 5.42 -1.26 -7.59
N TYR A 121 5.81 -1.88 -8.72
CA TYR A 121 4.88 -2.12 -9.84
C TYR A 121 3.64 -2.89 -9.42
N THR A 122 3.77 -3.81 -8.46
CA THR A 122 2.62 -4.54 -7.90
C THR A 122 1.73 -3.60 -7.09
N THR A 123 2.32 -2.69 -6.32
CA THR A 123 1.61 -1.64 -5.58
C THR A 123 0.83 -0.71 -6.52
N ASN A 124 1.44 -0.19 -7.60
CA ASN A 124 0.73 0.66 -8.55
C ASN A 124 -0.42 -0.11 -9.24
N ASN A 125 -0.22 -1.40 -9.55
CA ASN A 125 -1.28 -2.24 -10.12
C ASN A 125 -2.44 -2.47 -9.14
N MET A 126 -2.16 -2.66 -7.85
CA MET A 126 -3.19 -2.77 -6.82
C MET A 126 -3.99 -1.47 -6.70
N PHE A 127 -3.32 -0.31 -6.73
CA PHE A 127 -3.97 1.00 -6.74
C PHE A 127 -4.93 1.15 -7.92
N GLU A 128 -4.49 0.89 -9.15
CA GLU A 128 -5.33 1.01 -10.35
C GLU A 128 -6.53 0.06 -10.32
N LYS A 129 -6.36 -1.15 -9.76
CA LYS A 129 -7.48 -2.08 -9.53
C LYS A 129 -8.49 -1.53 -8.54
N ILE A 130 -8.04 -1.01 -7.39
CA ILE A 130 -8.93 -0.43 -6.38
C ILE A 130 -9.67 0.78 -6.97
N ARG A 131 -8.96 1.66 -7.67
CA ARG A 131 -9.54 2.81 -8.35
C ARG A 131 -10.64 2.39 -9.32
N SER A 132 -10.38 1.41 -10.20
CA SER A 132 -11.39 0.94 -11.16
C SER A 132 -12.59 0.30 -10.47
N SER A 133 -12.38 -0.41 -9.36
CA SER A 133 -13.45 -0.95 -8.52
C SER A 133 -14.31 0.16 -7.92
N VAL A 134 -13.69 1.20 -7.35
CA VAL A 134 -14.39 2.37 -6.79
C VAL A 134 -15.20 3.09 -7.87
N GLU A 135 -14.61 3.36 -9.04
CA GLU A 135 -15.29 4.00 -10.17
C GLU A 135 -16.50 3.19 -10.65
N THR A 136 -16.36 1.85 -10.71
CA THR A 136 -17.45 0.94 -11.08
C THR A 136 -18.60 1.02 -10.09
N VAL A 137 -18.28 0.97 -8.78
CA VAL A 137 -19.28 1.06 -7.71
C VAL A 137 -20.05 2.38 -7.77
N VAL A 138 -19.35 3.51 -7.88
CA VAL A 138 -19.97 4.84 -7.97
C VAL A 138 -20.84 4.99 -9.23
N SER A 139 -20.44 4.37 -10.34
CA SER A 139 -21.21 4.43 -11.60
C SER A 139 -22.52 3.63 -11.56
N ILE A 140 -22.62 2.62 -10.69
CA ILE A 140 -23.78 1.72 -10.59
C ILE A 140 -24.91 2.35 -9.78
N ASP A 141 -24.59 2.98 -8.66
CA ASP A 141 -25.54 3.75 -7.87
C ASP A 141 -24.91 5.05 -7.38
N PRO A 142 -25.25 6.21 -7.96
CA PRO A 142 -24.72 7.51 -7.54
C PRO A 142 -25.34 8.04 -6.22
N SER A 143 -25.98 7.19 -5.42
CA SER A 143 -26.51 7.58 -4.11
C SER A 143 -25.41 8.04 -3.14
N THR A 144 -25.78 8.87 -2.15
CA THR A 144 -24.84 9.49 -1.19
C THR A 144 -24.11 8.50 -0.27
N GLN A 145 -24.51 7.22 -0.23
CA GLN A 145 -23.74 6.20 0.46
C GLN A 145 -22.50 5.79 -0.34
N PHE A 146 -22.61 5.69 -1.67
CA PHE A 146 -21.49 5.32 -2.55
C PHE A 146 -20.51 6.47 -2.81
N SER A 147 -20.89 7.72 -2.57
CA SER A 147 -19.91 8.82 -2.59
C SER A 147 -18.81 8.66 -1.52
N LYS A 148 -19.07 7.90 -0.44
CA LYS A 148 -18.03 7.57 0.56
C LYS A 148 -17.00 6.57 0.05
N THR A 149 -17.34 5.78 -0.96
CA THR A 149 -16.41 4.84 -1.61
C THR A 149 -15.24 5.58 -2.28
N LEU A 150 -15.39 6.88 -2.59
CA LEU A 150 -14.28 7.73 -3.06
C LEU A 150 -13.14 7.83 -2.03
N ILE A 151 -13.45 7.75 -0.73
CA ILE A 151 -12.43 7.74 0.34
C ILE A 151 -11.50 6.53 0.20
N PHE A 152 -12.00 5.39 -0.29
CA PHE A 152 -11.14 4.23 -0.53
C PHE A 152 -10.13 4.46 -1.65
N ASN A 153 -10.50 5.23 -2.68
CA ASN A 153 -9.56 5.63 -3.72
C ASN A 153 -8.49 6.59 -3.17
N GLU A 154 -8.87 7.54 -2.30
CA GLU A 154 -7.90 8.42 -1.62
C GLU A 154 -6.90 7.60 -0.80
N ILE A 155 -7.39 6.65 0.02
CA ILE A 155 -6.52 5.82 0.85
C ILE A 155 -5.65 4.87 0.01
N ALA A 156 -6.17 4.33 -1.10
CA ALA A 156 -5.37 3.52 -2.01
C ALA A 156 -4.23 4.34 -2.64
N TYR A 157 -4.51 5.59 -3.02
CA TYR A 157 -3.48 6.51 -3.51
C TYR A 157 -2.44 6.83 -2.44
N ASP A 158 -2.87 7.02 -1.19
CA ASP A 158 -1.97 7.23 -0.07
C ASP A 158 -1.07 6.00 0.20
N LEU A 159 -1.61 4.78 0.11
CA LEU A 159 -0.81 3.55 0.20
C LEU A 159 0.20 3.43 -0.93
N GLU A 160 -0.16 3.83 -2.15
CA GLU A 160 0.76 3.84 -3.30
C GLU A 160 1.92 4.82 -3.09
N ARG A 161 1.63 6.04 -2.61
CA ARG A 161 2.65 7.01 -2.22
C ARG A 161 3.61 6.47 -1.15
N ILE A 162 3.12 5.66 -0.20
CA ILE A 162 3.99 5.01 0.80
C ILE A 162 4.92 3.98 0.12
N GLY A 163 4.43 3.25 -0.87
CA GLY A 163 5.24 2.40 -1.75
C GLY A 163 6.37 3.19 -2.43
N ASP A 164 6.01 4.27 -3.12
CA ASP A 164 6.96 5.17 -3.79
C ASP A 164 8.05 5.71 -2.84
N TYR A 165 7.67 6.16 -1.64
CA TYR A 165 8.63 6.63 -0.65
C TYR A 165 9.53 5.51 -0.11
N SER A 166 9.03 4.28 -0.07
CA SER A 166 9.82 3.10 0.32
C SER A 166 10.89 2.80 -0.72
N ASP A 167 10.63 3.09 -2.00
CA ASP A 167 11.57 2.86 -3.09
C ASP A 167 12.83 3.75 -3.01
N HIS A 168 12.77 4.86 -2.26
CA HIS A 168 13.97 5.63 -1.97
C HIS A 168 15.04 4.82 -1.22
N PHE A 169 14.65 3.86 -0.36
CA PHE A 169 15.62 2.99 0.32
C PHE A 169 16.32 2.05 -0.67
N SER A 170 15.55 1.47 -1.61
CA SER A 170 16.09 0.62 -2.68
C SER A 170 17.06 1.40 -3.58
N LYS A 171 16.64 2.58 -4.04
CA LYS A 171 17.46 3.46 -4.87
C LYS A 171 18.75 3.88 -4.18
N PHE A 172 18.71 4.17 -2.87
CA PHE A 172 19.93 4.47 -2.12
C PHE A 172 20.85 3.25 -2.04
N THR A 173 20.31 2.07 -1.75
CA THR A 173 21.09 0.82 -1.67
C THR A 173 21.80 0.46 -2.98
N ILE A 174 21.14 0.74 -4.12
CA ILE A 174 21.71 0.42 -5.45
C ILE A 174 22.82 1.41 -5.82
N ASN A 175 22.59 2.71 -5.60
CA ASN A 175 23.42 3.78 -6.14
C ASN A 175 24.52 4.26 -5.19
N GLU A 176 24.31 4.12 -3.88
CA GLU A 176 25.20 4.65 -2.84
C GLU A 176 25.85 3.52 -2.04
N ASN A 177 26.99 3.82 -1.40
CA ASN A 177 27.65 2.87 -0.52
C ASN A 177 26.98 2.88 0.87
N THR A 178 26.15 1.88 1.18
CA THR A 178 25.42 1.84 2.45
C THR A 178 26.31 1.56 3.65
N GLU A 179 27.53 1.04 3.44
CA GLU A 179 28.51 0.78 4.51
C GLU A 179 29.09 2.08 5.09
N GLU A 180 28.97 3.19 4.36
CA GLU A 180 29.39 4.52 4.80
C GLU A 180 28.35 5.20 5.70
N VAL A 181 27.19 4.57 5.93
CA VAL A 181 26.18 5.14 6.82
C VAL A 181 26.65 4.99 8.27
N ASN A 182 26.86 6.11 8.94
CA ASN A 182 27.22 6.14 10.36
C ASN A 182 26.23 5.34 11.22
N GLU A 183 26.76 4.56 12.18
CA GLU A 183 25.98 3.72 13.09
C GLU A 183 24.88 4.49 13.85
N VAL A 184 25.16 5.73 14.26
CA VAL A 184 24.18 6.61 14.92
C VAL A 184 23.02 6.95 14.00
N ILE A 185 23.30 7.29 12.73
CA ILE A 185 22.28 7.56 11.73
C ILE A 185 21.47 6.28 11.45
N LEU A 186 22.16 5.15 11.30
CA LEU A 186 21.54 3.85 11.06
C LEU A 186 20.54 3.47 12.17
N ASP A 187 20.89 3.70 13.44
CA ASP A 187 20.01 3.42 14.58
C ASP A 187 18.80 4.37 14.66
N LEU A 188 18.98 5.64 14.24
CA LEU A 188 17.86 6.57 14.06
C LEU A 188 16.93 6.08 12.95
N LEU A 189 17.46 5.64 11.80
CA LEU A 189 16.66 5.08 10.70
C LEU A 189 15.88 3.83 11.15
N LYS A 190 16.50 2.90 11.88
CA LYS A 190 15.82 1.72 12.46
C LYS A 190 14.67 2.13 13.39
N SER A 191 14.88 3.16 14.21
CA SER A 191 13.88 3.70 15.13
C SER A 191 12.70 4.36 14.40
N MET A 192 12.98 5.06 13.29
CA MET A 192 11.97 5.65 12.42
C MET A 192 11.17 4.56 11.71
N TYR A 193 11.85 3.57 11.12
CA TYR A 193 11.23 2.40 10.48
C TYR A 193 10.25 1.67 11.40
N LYS A 194 10.66 1.38 12.65
CA LYS A 194 9.77 0.73 13.63
C LYS A 194 8.52 1.58 13.92
N SER A 195 8.67 2.90 14.01
CA SER A 195 7.57 3.81 14.34
C SER A 195 6.60 3.94 13.16
N ILE A 196 7.11 4.08 11.93
CA ILE A 196 6.29 4.13 10.71
C ILE A 196 5.52 2.83 10.47
N ASN A 197 6.14 1.66 10.65
CA ASN A 197 5.41 0.39 10.53
C ASN A 197 4.22 0.29 11.48
N LYS A 198 4.34 0.84 12.70
CA LYS A 198 3.22 0.92 13.64
C LYS A 198 2.18 1.94 13.18
N MET A 199 2.59 3.09 12.64
CA MET A 199 1.67 4.11 12.13
C MET A 199 0.82 3.58 10.97
N ILE A 200 1.41 2.90 9.98
CA ILE A 200 0.69 2.34 8.83
C ILE A 200 -0.35 1.30 9.28
N LYS A 201 0.03 0.41 10.20
CA LYS A 201 -0.90 -0.59 10.75
C LYS A 201 -2.06 0.08 11.49
N ASN A 202 -1.74 0.98 12.41
CA ASN A 202 -2.74 1.69 13.20
C ASN A 202 -3.69 2.54 12.33
N SER A 203 -3.19 3.21 11.28
CA SER A 203 -4.03 4.01 10.38
C SER A 203 -4.97 3.13 9.54
N MET A 204 -4.50 1.96 9.11
CA MET A 204 -5.34 1.00 8.39
C MET A 204 -6.33 0.29 9.31
N ASP A 205 -5.98 -0.02 10.56
CA ASP A 205 -6.90 -0.55 11.56
C ASP A 205 -8.04 0.44 11.87
N ALA A 206 -7.73 1.74 11.90
CA ALA A 206 -8.75 2.78 12.05
C ALA A 206 -9.78 2.75 10.90
N LEU A 207 -9.37 2.44 9.67
CA LEU A 207 -10.26 2.31 8.52
C LEU A 207 -11.02 0.98 8.50
N LEU A 208 -10.30 -0.13 8.63
CA LEU A 208 -10.82 -1.48 8.40
C LEU A 208 -11.70 -1.94 9.58
N ASN A 209 -11.24 -1.68 10.80
CA ASN A 209 -11.82 -2.20 12.05
C ASN A 209 -12.53 -1.12 12.90
N GLU A 210 -12.64 0.12 12.41
CA GLU A 210 -13.25 1.25 13.12
C GLU A 210 -12.54 1.62 14.45
N GLU A 211 -11.25 1.27 14.58
CA GLU A 211 -10.45 1.53 15.78
C GLU A 211 -9.95 2.98 15.88
N LEU A 212 -10.88 3.94 15.92
CA LEU A 212 -10.56 5.38 15.98
C LEU A 212 -9.91 5.82 17.31
N SER A 213 -9.86 4.94 18.32
CA SER A 213 -9.12 5.15 19.57
C SER A 213 -7.60 5.23 19.35
N LEU A 214 -7.09 4.65 18.24
CA LEU A 214 -5.68 4.66 17.87
C LEU A 214 -5.17 6.04 17.43
N LYS A 215 -6.05 7.03 17.30
CA LYS A 215 -5.68 8.41 16.94
C LYS A 215 -4.58 8.96 17.86
N GLY A 216 -4.70 8.81 19.18
CA GLY A 216 -3.71 9.30 20.14
C GLY A 216 -2.33 8.66 19.93
N ASP A 217 -2.31 7.35 19.67
CA ASP A 217 -1.11 6.58 19.37
C ASP A 217 -0.43 7.07 18.08
N ILE A 218 -1.21 7.33 17.02
CA ILE A 218 -0.68 7.80 15.73
C ILE A 218 -0.05 9.20 15.89
N MET A 219 -0.71 10.13 16.58
CA MET A 219 -0.16 11.47 16.83
C MET A 219 1.12 11.42 17.67
N ALA A 220 1.18 10.55 18.68
CA ALA A 220 2.39 10.37 19.48
C ALA A 220 3.56 9.80 18.64
N LEU A 221 3.26 8.91 17.69
CA LEU A 221 4.26 8.38 16.77
C LEU A 221 4.73 9.43 15.74
N GLU A 222 3.83 10.28 15.24
CA GLU A 222 4.17 11.41 14.36
C GLU A 222 5.16 12.37 15.03
N GLU A 223 4.88 12.81 16.26
CA GLU A 223 5.79 13.66 17.04
C GLU A 223 7.15 12.99 17.28
N LYS A 224 7.13 11.66 17.53
CA LYS A 224 8.36 10.89 17.66
C LYS A 224 9.15 10.87 16.34
N ILE A 225 8.50 10.72 15.20
CA ILE A 225 9.14 10.77 13.88
C ILE A 225 9.75 12.15 13.63
N HIS A 226 9.04 13.24 13.93
CA HIS A 226 9.59 14.60 13.83
C HIS A 226 10.83 14.79 14.71
N SER A 227 10.84 14.26 15.93
CA SER A 227 12.01 14.30 16.82
C SER A 227 13.19 13.52 16.25
N LEU A 228 12.95 12.30 15.76
CA LEU A 228 13.99 11.45 15.17
C LEU A 228 14.55 12.06 13.88
N GLN A 229 13.69 12.62 13.03
CA GLN A 229 14.07 13.33 11.81
C GLN A 229 15.03 14.48 12.11
N LYS A 230 14.70 15.34 13.08
CA LYS A 230 15.56 16.47 13.48
C LYS A 230 16.95 15.98 13.93
N LYS A 231 16.99 14.91 14.72
CA LYS A 231 18.26 14.30 15.17
C LYS A 231 19.07 13.76 14.00
N ALA A 232 18.45 12.97 13.11
CA ALA A 232 19.12 12.37 11.98
C ALA A 232 19.66 13.42 10.99
N LEU A 233 18.86 14.43 10.66
CA LEU A 233 19.30 15.52 9.78
C LEU A 233 20.43 16.35 10.40
N ASN A 234 20.43 16.56 11.72
CA ASN A 234 21.54 17.24 12.39
C ASN A 234 22.83 16.41 12.34
N CYS A 235 22.76 15.09 12.56
CA CYS A 235 23.91 14.20 12.42
C CYS A 235 24.47 14.23 10.99
N ILE A 236 23.59 14.09 9.97
CA ILE A 236 23.97 14.17 8.56
C ILE A 236 24.62 15.52 8.23
N ALA A 237 24.08 16.63 8.74
CA ALA A 237 24.62 17.95 8.47
C ALA A 237 26.02 18.18 9.10
N ILE A 238 26.27 17.61 10.27
CA ILE A 238 27.59 17.66 10.93
C ILE A 238 28.60 16.85 10.13
N GLU A 239 28.28 15.59 9.79
CA GLU A 239 29.17 14.74 8.99
C GLU A 239 29.46 15.35 7.62
N MET A 240 28.42 15.91 6.98
CA MET A 240 28.56 16.65 5.73
C MET A 240 29.53 17.85 5.92
N ALA A 241 29.40 18.65 6.98
CA ALA A 241 30.29 19.80 7.20
C ALA A 241 31.74 19.43 7.52
N GLU A 242 31.97 18.25 8.11
CA GLU A 242 33.31 17.75 8.47
C GLU A 242 34.03 17.04 7.30
N THR A 243 33.28 16.67 6.25
CA THR A 243 33.82 15.98 5.07
C THR A 243 34.50 16.98 4.12
N SER A 244 35.68 16.61 3.59
CA SER A 244 36.42 17.42 2.60
C SER A 244 35.77 17.30 1.22
N PHE A 245 35.06 18.33 0.76
CA PHE A 245 34.39 18.35 -0.55
C PHE A 245 35.34 18.57 -1.74
N GLU A 246 36.41 17.78 -1.83
CA GLU A 246 37.29 17.79 -3.00
C GLU A 246 36.62 17.11 -4.21
N ASP A 247 35.63 16.23 -3.98
CA ASP A 247 34.85 15.56 -5.03
C ASP A 247 33.32 15.80 -4.88
N LYS A 248 32.61 16.03 -6.00
CA LYS A 248 31.17 16.38 -6.02
C LYS A 248 30.25 15.20 -5.67
N THR A 249 30.79 13.99 -5.76
CA THR A 249 30.12 12.72 -5.46
C THR A 249 29.75 12.61 -3.99
N GLU A 250 30.65 13.02 -3.07
CA GLU A 250 30.42 12.97 -1.62
C GLU A 250 29.31 13.92 -1.15
N SER A 251 29.14 15.07 -1.80
CA SER A 251 28.03 15.99 -1.50
C SER A 251 26.66 15.38 -1.84
N THR A 252 26.62 14.53 -2.86
CA THR A 252 25.39 13.94 -3.39
C THR A 252 24.90 12.80 -2.49
N TYR A 253 25.83 12.03 -1.92
CA TYR A 253 25.55 10.98 -0.92
C TYR A 253 24.72 11.52 0.26
N TYR A 254 25.17 12.60 0.92
CA TYR A 254 24.46 13.17 2.07
C TYR A 254 23.07 13.71 1.71
N ILE A 255 22.89 14.22 0.48
CA ILE A 255 21.58 14.62 -0.03
C ILE A 255 20.66 13.40 -0.14
N TYR A 256 21.12 12.30 -0.71
CA TYR A 256 20.31 11.08 -0.81
C TYR A 256 20.04 10.45 0.56
N LEU A 257 21.00 10.49 1.49
CA LEU A 257 20.80 10.04 2.87
C LEU A 257 19.74 10.89 3.58
N SER A 258 19.78 12.22 3.40
CA SER A 258 18.74 13.12 3.93
C SER A 258 17.35 12.83 3.33
N ARG A 259 17.29 12.39 2.07
CA ARG A 259 16.06 11.98 1.39
C ARG A 259 15.44 10.74 2.05
N LEU A 260 16.24 9.78 2.55
CA LEU A 260 15.73 8.64 3.31
C LEU A 260 15.02 9.09 4.58
N VAL A 261 15.66 9.99 5.35
CA VAL A 261 15.09 10.55 6.57
C VAL A 261 13.77 11.30 6.27
N LYS A 262 13.76 12.10 5.21
CA LYS A 262 12.55 12.80 4.75
C LYS A 262 11.44 11.84 4.32
N SER A 263 11.77 10.71 3.71
CA SER A 263 10.78 9.73 3.28
C SER A 263 9.99 9.15 4.46
N PHE A 264 10.64 8.88 5.59
CA PHE A 264 9.92 8.47 6.80
C PHE A 264 8.94 9.53 7.30
N GLU A 265 9.31 10.81 7.30
CA GLU A 265 8.37 11.87 7.69
C GLU A 265 7.19 11.96 6.73
N ARG A 266 7.43 11.91 5.42
CA ARG A 266 6.34 11.90 4.43
C ARG A 266 5.39 10.71 4.61
N ILE A 267 5.90 9.52 4.89
CA ILE A 267 5.06 8.35 5.19
C ILE A 267 4.26 8.58 6.48
N GLY A 268 4.88 9.16 7.51
CA GLY A 268 4.20 9.51 8.75
C GLY A 268 3.04 10.48 8.51
N ASP A 269 3.28 11.52 7.70
CA ASP A 269 2.25 12.48 7.30
C ASP A 269 1.08 11.79 6.60
N ILE A 270 1.36 10.89 5.66
CA ILE A 270 0.36 10.12 4.92
C ILE A 270 -0.45 9.22 5.87
N CYS A 271 0.17 8.58 6.86
CA CYS A 271 -0.57 7.78 7.84
C CYS A 271 -1.62 8.60 8.59
N VAL A 272 -1.36 9.89 8.82
CA VAL A 272 -2.33 10.82 9.40
C VAL A 272 -3.40 11.23 8.39
N GLU A 273 -3.07 11.34 7.10
CA GLU A 273 -4.07 11.56 6.02
C GLU A 273 -5.06 10.38 5.96
N ILE A 274 -4.54 9.15 6.01
CA ILE A 274 -5.35 7.92 6.09
C ILE A 274 -6.25 7.91 7.34
N LEU A 275 -5.73 8.32 8.50
CA LEU A 275 -6.52 8.40 9.73
C LEU A 275 -7.65 9.44 9.64
N ASP A 276 -7.34 10.61 9.09
CA ASP A 276 -8.33 11.68 8.88
C ASP A 276 -9.42 11.21 7.90
N ALA A 277 -9.04 10.52 6.83
CA ALA A 277 -9.95 9.90 5.86
C ALA A 277 -10.82 8.78 6.49
N ALA A 278 -10.22 7.90 7.31
CA ALA A 278 -10.93 6.87 8.05
C ALA A 278 -11.95 7.47 9.05
N THR A 279 -11.58 8.57 9.71
CA THR A 279 -12.47 9.29 10.63
C THR A 279 -13.66 9.90 9.87
N GLU A 280 -13.41 10.50 8.70
CA GLU A 280 -14.47 11.01 7.83
C GLU A 280 -15.42 9.89 7.41
N PHE A 281 -14.88 8.76 6.97
CA PHE A 281 -15.65 7.59 6.52
C PHE A 281 -16.61 7.06 7.61
N HIS A 282 -16.11 6.85 8.83
CA HIS A 282 -16.90 6.25 9.92
C HIS A 282 -17.81 7.25 10.64
N LYS A 283 -17.35 8.48 10.88
CA LYS A 283 -18.11 9.47 11.68
C LYS A 283 -18.90 10.47 10.85
N ASN A 284 -18.73 10.52 9.52
CA ASN A 284 -19.29 11.56 8.66
C ASN A 284 -18.93 12.99 9.10
N ILE A 285 -17.75 13.14 9.70
CA ILE A 285 -17.21 14.43 10.11
C ILE A 285 -16.22 14.86 9.02
N PRO A 286 -16.45 16.00 8.35
CA PRO A 286 -15.50 16.49 7.36
C PRO A 286 -14.10 16.68 7.95
N ARG A 287 -13.08 16.44 7.14
CA ARG A 287 -11.68 16.68 7.52
C ARG A 287 -11.45 18.14 7.96
N PRO A 288 -10.54 18.39 8.90
CA PRO A 288 -10.23 19.74 9.32
C PRO A 288 -9.54 20.51 8.17
N THR A 289 -10.09 21.65 7.76
CA THR A 289 -9.49 22.52 6.74
C THR A 289 -8.31 23.35 7.27
N VAL A 290 -8.14 23.37 8.59
CA VAL A 290 -7.03 24.03 9.26
C VAL A 290 -5.74 23.26 8.96
N PRO A 291 -4.69 23.90 8.39
CA PRO A 291 -3.43 23.22 8.15
C PRO A 291 -2.84 22.70 9.46
N ARG A 292 -2.16 21.55 9.40
CA ARG A 292 -1.70 20.83 10.61
C ARG A 292 -0.88 21.69 11.56
N SER A 293 -0.02 22.55 11.03
CA SER A 293 0.78 23.50 11.81
C SER A 293 -0.04 24.47 12.68
N PHE A 294 -1.34 24.63 12.41
CA PHE A 294 -2.25 25.50 13.14
C PHE A 294 -3.30 24.72 13.96
N ARG A 295 -3.28 23.38 13.93
CA ARG A 295 -4.12 22.54 14.78
C ARG A 295 -3.46 22.47 16.16
N LYS A 296 -3.97 23.23 17.13
CA LYS A 296 -3.49 23.23 18.53
C LYS A 296 -3.95 22.01 19.29
#